data_AF-X1QPU6-F1
#
_entry.id   AF-X1QPU6-F1
#
_cell.length_a   1.000
_cell.length_b   1.000
_cell.length_c   1.000
_cell.angle_alpha   90.00
_cell.angle_beta   90.00
_cell.angle_gamma   90.00
#
_symmetry.space_group_name_H-M   'P 1'
#
loop_
_entity.id
_entity.type
_entity.pdbx_description
1 polymer ?
#
loop_
_entity_poly.entity_id
_entity_poly.type
_entity_poly.pdbx_seq_one_letter_code
_entity_poly.pdbx_strand_id
1 'polypeptide(L)'
;MRNIVKVPNPILREVSKPVNIIDGYIKELASEMMAYMTGVSRIPCLGLAAVQLGELVRMVVIMGNMYSPDFREPVVIINPEIVRKSDKMVESREGCLSIGDGTQIFIVKRHKLVKVVGLDLNGARRSYKERGLPG
;
A
#
# COMPACT_ATOMS: atom_id res chain seq x y z
N MET A 1 -4.43 -8.44 15.35
CA MET A 1 -4.50 -7.52 14.20
C MET A 1 -4.54 -6.10 14.76
N ARG A 2 -3.52 -5.30 14.48
CA ARG A 2 -3.43 -3.89 14.94
C ARG A 2 -4.60 -3.06 14.43
N ASN A 3 -5.02 -2.02 15.16
CA ASN A 3 -6.07 -1.11 14.69
C ASN A 3 -5.54 -0.11 13.65
N ILE A 4 -6.41 0.32 12.73
CA ILE A 4 -6.08 1.39 11.80
C ILE A 4 -5.99 2.72 12.54
N VAL A 5 -4.82 3.36 12.47
CA VAL A 5 -4.60 4.73 12.96
C VAL A 5 -5.41 5.71 12.12
N LYS A 6 -6.15 6.60 12.79
CA LYS A 6 -7.02 7.61 12.16
C LYS A 6 -6.43 9.01 12.26
N VAL A 7 -6.77 9.86 11.29
CA VAL A 7 -6.54 11.31 11.42
C VAL A 7 -7.30 11.85 12.64
N PRO A 8 -6.75 12.85 13.37
CA PRO A 8 -5.55 13.63 13.09
C PRO A 8 -4.26 13.11 13.75
N ASN A 9 -4.13 11.81 14.06
CA ASN A 9 -2.95 11.29 14.74
C ASN A 9 -1.63 11.67 14.01
N PRO A 10 -0.66 12.31 14.70
CA PRO A 10 0.55 12.86 14.06
C PRO A 10 1.44 11.83 13.40
N ILE A 11 1.38 10.54 13.81
CA ILE A 11 2.21 9.48 13.21
C ILE A 11 1.96 9.32 11.71
N LEU A 12 0.74 9.66 11.24
CA LEU A 12 0.38 9.62 9.82
C LEU A 12 1.10 10.70 8.99
N ARG A 13 1.78 11.65 9.64
CA ARG A 13 2.61 12.68 8.99
C ARG A 13 4.12 12.40 9.13
N GLU A 14 4.50 11.36 9.85
CA GLU A 14 5.89 10.98 10.02
C GLU A 14 6.42 10.18 8.82
N VAL A 15 7.73 10.31 8.56
CA VAL A 15 8.39 9.60 7.46
C VAL A 15 8.77 8.19 7.92
N SER A 16 8.20 7.18 7.27
CA SER A 16 8.57 5.78 7.49
C SER A 16 10.03 5.50 7.15
N LYS A 17 10.73 4.83 8.07
CA LYS A 17 12.15 4.47 7.93
C LYS A 17 12.34 3.27 6.99
N PRO A 18 13.44 3.20 6.23
CA PRO A 18 13.75 2.01 5.44
C PRO A 18 13.82 0.75 6.31
N VAL A 19 13.36 -0.37 5.76
CA VAL A 19 13.56 -1.69 6.34
C VAL A 19 14.94 -2.19 5.92
N ASN A 20 15.86 -2.33 6.88
CA ASN A 20 17.22 -2.79 6.61
C ASN A 20 17.35 -4.32 6.69
N ILE A 21 16.55 -4.95 7.55
CA ILE A 21 16.56 -6.39 7.80
C ILE A 21 15.11 -6.88 7.72
N ILE A 22 14.88 -7.94 6.94
CA ILE A 22 13.57 -8.59 6.81
C ILE A 22 13.54 -9.79 7.76
N ASP A 23 13.27 -9.51 9.02
CA ASP A 23 13.21 -10.49 10.10
C ASP A 23 11.78 -11.05 10.29
N GLY A 24 11.59 -11.84 11.36
CA GLY A 24 10.29 -12.41 11.70
C GLY A 24 9.23 -11.34 11.98
N TYR A 25 9.61 -10.21 12.55
CA TYR A 25 8.70 -9.11 12.88
C TYR A 25 8.19 -8.42 11.60
N ILE A 26 9.05 -8.15 10.63
CA ILE A 26 8.63 -7.59 9.33
C ILE A 26 7.67 -8.55 8.59
N LYS A 27 7.95 -9.86 8.64
CA LYS A 27 7.09 -10.88 8.03
C LYS A 27 5.73 -10.99 8.72
N GLU A 28 5.70 -10.91 10.05
CA GLU A 28 4.46 -10.90 10.82
C GLU A 28 3.62 -9.65 10.51
N LEU A 29 4.24 -8.47 10.48
CA LEU A 29 3.58 -7.23 10.11
C LEU A 29 3.01 -7.30 8.69
N ALA A 30 3.77 -7.83 7.73
CA ALA A 30 3.30 -8.03 6.37
C ALA A 30 2.10 -8.98 6.30
N SER A 31 2.13 -10.08 7.06
CA SER A 31 1.01 -11.01 7.17
C SER A 31 -0.25 -10.34 7.73
N GLU A 32 -0.11 -9.52 8.78
CA GLU A 32 -1.23 -8.72 9.31
C GLU A 32 -1.78 -7.75 8.26
N MET A 33 -0.90 -7.05 7.54
CA MET A 33 -1.32 -6.13 6.47
C MET A 33 -2.02 -6.85 5.32
N MET A 34 -1.60 -8.06 4.95
CA MET A 34 -2.27 -8.87 3.92
C MET A 34 -3.67 -9.32 4.36
N ALA A 35 -3.88 -9.60 5.64
CA ALA A 35 -5.21 -9.97 6.16
C ALA A 35 -6.25 -8.84 6.01
N TYR A 36 -5.83 -7.58 5.93
CA TYR A 36 -6.70 -6.45 5.57
C TYR A 36 -7.18 -6.48 4.12
N MET A 37 -6.39 -7.08 3.22
CA MET A 37 -6.68 -7.14 1.79
C MET A 37 -7.65 -8.29 1.46
N THR A 38 -7.50 -9.42 2.14
CA THR A 38 -8.23 -10.66 1.83
C THR A 38 -9.61 -10.74 2.48
N GLY A 39 -10.09 -9.67 3.12
CA GLY A 39 -11.41 -9.63 3.75
C GLY A 39 -11.52 -10.44 5.05
N VAL A 40 -10.40 -10.96 5.58
CA VAL A 40 -10.33 -11.43 6.98
C VAL A 40 -10.58 -10.25 7.94
N SER A 41 -10.23 -9.04 7.51
CA SER A 41 -10.66 -7.77 8.13
C SER A 41 -12.08 -7.38 7.73
N ARG A 42 -12.79 -6.70 8.65
CA ARG A 42 -14.15 -6.15 8.43
C ARG A 42 -14.22 -5.06 7.35
N ILE A 43 -13.09 -4.53 6.87
CA ILE A 43 -13.06 -3.44 5.88
C ILE A 43 -12.05 -3.82 4.77
N PRO A 44 -12.52 -4.24 3.58
CA PRO A 44 -11.63 -4.54 2.47
C PRO A 44 -10.98 -3.25 1.95
N CYS A 45 -9.72 -3.33 1.55
CA CYS A 45 -9.01 -2.22 0.92
C CYS A 45 -8.15 -2.71 -0.25
N LEU A 46 -7.76 -1.79 -1.13
CA LEU A 46 -6.90 -2.07 -2.28
C LEU A 46 -5.42 -1.80 -1.99
N GLY A 47 -5.13 -1.13 -0.87
CA GLY A 47 -3.78 -0.82 -0.46
C GLY A 47 -3.72 -0.35 1.00
N LEU A 48 -2.63 -0.70 1.68
CA LEU A 48 -2.38 -0.40 3.09
C LEU A 48 -0.89 -0.14 3.30
N ALA A 49 -0.55 0.95 3.97
CA ALA A 49 0.81 1.26 4.40
C ALA A 49 1.01 0.91 5.87
N ALA A 50 2.21 0.46 6.25
CA ALA A 50 2.52 0.04 7.62
C ALA A 50 2.23 1.13 8.68
N VAL A 51 2.43 2.40 8.33
CA VAL A 51 2.13 3.55 9.21
C VAL A 51 0.65 3.63 9.59
N GLN A 52 -0.25 3.08 8.77
CA GLN A 52 -1.68 3.01 9.10
C GLN A 52 -1.97 2.01 10.20
N LEU A 53 -1.04 1.11 10.52
CA LEU A 53 -1.08 0.23 11.70
C LEU A 53 -0.18 0.75 12.84
N GLY A 54 0.34 1.98 12.72
CA GLY A 54 1.21 2.60 13.71
C GLY A 54 2.69 2.26 13.53
N GLU A 55 3.08 1.59 12.44
CA GLU A 55 4.44 1.12 12.24
C GLU A 55 5.22 2.01 11.25
N LEU A 56 6.25 2.69 11.73
CA LEU A 56 7.06 3.62 10.93
C LEU A 56 8.16 2.93 10.11
N VAL A 57 7.78 1.86 9.42
CA VAL A 57 8.63 1.14 8.47
C VAL A 57 8.12 1.32 7.05
N ARG A 58 9.04 1.43 6.10
CA ARG A 58 8.73 1.71 4.69
C ARG A 58 8.26 0.42 4.01
N MET A 59 7.00 0.07 4.23
CA MET A 59 6.36 -1.11 3.67
C MET A 59 4.92 -0.82 3.29
N VAL A 60 4.50 -1.34 2.14
CA VAL A 60 3.13 -1.27 1.66
C VAL A 60 2.66 -2.65 1.21
N VAL A 61 1.37 -2.90 1.36
CA VAL A 61 0.69 -4.04 0.72
C VAL A 61 -0.35 -3.46 -0.23
N ILE A 62 -0.38 -3.97 -1.45
CA ILE A 62 -1.36 -3.59 -2.46
C ILE A 62 -2.08 -4.84 -2.96
N MET A 63 -3.37 -4.74 -3.23
CA MET A 63 -4.06 -5.78 -3.97
C MET A 63 -3.45 -5.84 -5.38
N GLY A 64 -3.14 -7.04 -5.87
CA GLY A 64 -2.70 -7.22 -7.24
C GLY A 64 -3.78 -6.84 -8.26
N ASN A 65 -3.41 -6.89 -9.54
CA ASN A 65 -4.30 -6.57 -10.64
C ASN A 65 -5.54 -7.49 -10.71
N MET A 66 -6.71 -6.96 -10.35
CA MET A 66 -8.01 -7.67 -10.45
C MET A 66 -8.36 -8.16 -11.86
N TYR A 67 -7.75 -7.59 -12.91
CA TYR A 67 -7.96 -7.95 -14.31
C TYR A 67 -6.91 -8.92 -14.87
N SER A 68 -5.89 -9.29 -14.08
CA SER A 68 -4.91 -10.31 -14.43
C SER A 68 -5.11 -11.52 -13.50
N PRO A 69 -5.49 -12.69 -14.03
CA PRO A 69 -5.68 -13.89 -13.21
C PRO A 69 -4.42 -14.30 -12.43
N ASP A 70 -3.23 -13.91 -12.91
CA ASP A 70 -1.94 -14.22 -12.29
C ASP A 70 -1.55 -13.26 -11.13
N PHE A 71 -2.28 -12.15 -10.97
CA PHE A 71 -2.02 -11.10 -9.96
C PHE A 71 -3.25 -10.84 -9.09
N ARG A 72 -3.96 -11.89 -8.67
CA ARG A 72 -5.13 -11.74 -7.77
C ARG A 72 -4.77 -11.62 -6.30
N GLU A 73 -3.56 -11.96 -5.91
CA GLU A 73 -3.14 -11.95 -4.51
C GLU A 73 -2.53 -10.61 -4.08
N PRO A 74 -2.62 -10.26 -2.79
CA PRO A 74 -1.94 -9.09 -2.26
C PRO A 74 -0.42 -9.21 -2.43
N VAL A 75 0.22 -8.11 -2.77
CA VAL A 75 1.66 -8.03 -2.94
C VAL A 75 2.24 -7.12 -1.87
N VAL A 76 3.23 -7.64 -1.14
CA VAL A 76 4.04 -6.87 -0.20
C VAL A 76 5.20 -6.22 -0.95
N ILE A 77 5.37 -4.92 -0.78
CA ILE A 77 6.49 -4.16 -1.34
C ILE A 77 7.21 -3.46 -0.19
N ILE A 78 8.44 -3.91 0.07
CA ILE A 78 9.34 -3.34 1.07
C ILE A 78 10.25 -2.32 0.39
N ASN A 79 10.47 -1.19 1.06
CA ASN A 79 11.23 -0.06 0.55
C ASN A 79 10.83 0.42 -0.86
N PRO A 80 9.52 0.59 -1.16
CA PRO A 80 9.08 1.04 -2.48
C PRO A 80 9.67 2.40 -2.88
N GLU A 81 10.02 2.51 -4.15
CA GLU A 81 10.48 3.74 -4.81
C GLU A 81 9.81 3.88 -6.18
N ILE A 82 9.27 5.07 -6.49
CA ILE A 82 8.75 5.39 -7.82
C ILE A 82 9.93 5.79 -8.71
N VAL A 83 10.35 4.89 -9.59
CA VAL A 83 11.49 5.09 -10.50
C VAL A 83 11.12 5.71 -11.84
N ARG A 84 9.82 5.69 -12.19
CA ARG A 84 9.30 6.35 -13.41
C ARG A 84 7.84 6.73 -13.23
N LYS A 85 7.43 7.83 -13.84
CA LYS A 85 6.03 8.30 -13.90
C LYS A 85 5.72 8.84 -15.29
N SER A 86 4.45 8.75 -15.71
CA SER A 86 4.00 9.33 -16.98
C SER A 86 3.74 10.83 -16.85
N ASP A 87 3.94 11.63 -17.89
CA ASP A 87 3.59 13.06 -17.85
C ASP A 87 2.08 13.29 -17.74
N LYS A 88 1.27 12.38 -18.31
CA LYS A 88 -0.18 12.43 -18.23
C LYS A 88 -0.65 12.20 -16.79
N MET A 89 -1.37 13.19 -16.26
CA MET A 89 -2.13 13.11 -15.02
C MET A 89 -3.58 12.75 -15.31
N VAL A 90 -4.24 12.09 -14.35
CA VAL A 90 -5.67 11.77 -14.37
C VAL A 90 -6.27 12.05 -13.00
N GLU A 91 -7.57 12.35 -12.97
CA GLU A 91 -8.32 12.40 -11.73
C GLU A 91 -8.67 10.98 -11.27
N SER A 92 -8.52 10.74 -9.98
CA SER A 92 -8.83 9.47 -9.33
C SER A 92 -9.73 9.74 -8.12
N ARG A 93 -10.70 8.84 -7.92
CA ARG A 93 -11.59 8.83 -6.76
C ARG A 93 -10.96 7.93 -5.71
N GLU A 94 -10.34 8.52 -4.70
CA GLU A 94 -9.59 7.80 -3.67
C GLU A 94 -10.29 7.90 -2.31
N GLY A 95 -10.31 6.78 -1.58
CA GLY A 95 -10.67 6.70 -0.16
C GLY A 95 -9.48 6.15 0.65
N CYS A 96 -9.49 6.34 1.97
CA CYS A 96 -8.42 5.87 2.84
C CYS A 96 -8.97 5.35 4.16
N LEU A 97 -8.55 4.16 4.59
CA LEU A 97 -8.98 3.60 5.88
C LEU A 97 -8.65 4.51 7.07
N SER A 98 -7.64 5.38 6.97
CA SER A 98 -7.28 6.33 8.03
C SER A 98 -8.18 7.58 8.07
N ILE A 99 -9.10 7.75 7.12
CA ILE A 99 -10.00 8.91 6.99
C ILE A 99 -11.43 8.41 6.75
N GLY A 100 -12.33 8.63 7.72
CA GLY A 100 -13.74 8.22 7.59
C GLY A 100 -13.92 6.74 7.24
N ASP A 101 -13.03 5.87 7.71
CA ASP A 101 -13.01 4.42 7.44
C ASP A 101 -13.00 4.05 5.94
N GLY A 102 -12.52 4.95 5.07
CA GLY A 102 -12.53 4.77 3.63
C GLY A 102 -13.86 5.10 2.94
N THR A 103 -14.90 5.47 3.70
CA THR A 103 -16.21 5.87 3.14
C THR A 103 -16.18 7.30 2.57
N GLN A 104 -15.26 8.13 3.04
CA GLN A 104 -15.06 9.46 2.51
C GLN A 104 -14.19 9.39 1.25
N ILE A 105 -14.75 9.86 0.13
CA ILE A 105 -14.11 9.82 -1.19
C ILE A 105 -13.67 11.22 -1.60
N PHE A 106 -12.43 11.31 -2.09
CA PHE A 106 -11.80 12.54 -2.56
C PHE A 106 -11.42 12.41 -4.03
N ILE A 107 -11.48 13.52 -4.76
CA ILE A 107 -10.95 13.59 -6.12
C ILE A 107 -9.53 14.13 -6.04
N VAL A 108 -8.56 13.32 -6.47
CA VAL A 108 -7.14 13.69 -6.46
C VAL A 108 -6.50 13.44 -7.82
N LYS A 109 -5.50 14.26 -8.18
CA LYS A 109 -4.76 14.10 -9.44
C LYS A 109 -3.53 13.23 -9.23
N ARG A 110 -3.39 12.16 -10.01
CA ARG A 110 -2.25 11.24 -10.00
C ARG A 110 -1.67 11.04 -11.40
N HIS A 111 -0.41 10.64 -11.47
CA HIS A 111 0.19 10.20 -12.72
C HIS A 111 -0.55 8.94 -13.21
N LYS A 112 -0.93 8.90 -14.49
CA LYS A 112 -1.70 7.78 -15.08
C LYS A 112 -0.97 6.44 -14.95
N LEU A 113 0.37 6.47 -14.99
CA LEU A 113 1.22 5.30 -14.90
C LEU A 113 2.44 5.61 -14.03
N VAL A 114 2.79 4.66 -13.16
CA VAL A 114 4.05 4.67 -12.41
C VAL A 114 4.75 3.32 -12.54
N LYS A 115 6.08 3.36 -12.46
CA LYS A 115 6.92 2.17 -12.24
C LYS A 115 7.47 2.26 -10.82
N VAL A 116 7.19 1.24 -10.02
CA VAL A 116 7.65 1.12 -8.64
C VAL A 116 8.67 -0.01 -8.56
N VAL A 117 9.73 0.19 -7.81
CA VAL A 117 10.73 -0.82 -7.49
C VAL A 117 10.83 -0.96 -5.98
N GLY A 118 11.00 -2.18 -5.50
CA GLY A 118 11.15 -2.48 -4.08
C GLY A 118 11.66 -3.90 -3.88
N LEU A 119 11.60 -4.38 -2.64
CA LEU A 119 11.94 -5.74 -2.25
C LEU A 119 10.67 -6.53 -1.94
N ASP A 120 10.68 -7.83 -2.25
CA ASP A 120 9.70 -8.78 -1.71
C ASP A 120 10.11 -9.29 -0.31
N LEU A 121 9.30 -10.16 0.30
CA LEU A 121 9.55 -10.74 1.63
C LEU A 121 10.80 -11.63 1.71
N ASN A 122 11.36 -12.03 0.57
CA ASN A 122 12.62 -12.76 0.50
C ASN A 122 13.82 -11.82 0.29
N GLY A 123 13.59 -10.51 0.24
CA GLY A 123 14.61 -9.51 -0.04
C GLY A 123 14.98 -9.42 -1.52
N ALA A 124 14.26 -10.10 -2.42
CA ALA A 124 14.55 -10.02 -3.84
C ALA A 124 13.96 -8.74 -4.44
N ARG A 125 14.75 -8.08 -5.30
CA ARG A 125 14.32 -6.85 -5.97
C ARG A 125 13.25 -7.15 -7.01
N ARG A 126 12.11 -6.46 -6.91
CA ARG A 126 10.97 -6.57 -7.83
C ARG A 126 10.63 -5.22 -8.45
N SER A 127 10.03 -5.28 -9.63
CA SER A 127 9.56 -4.11 -10.39
C SER A 127 8.10 -4.29 -10.74
N TYR A 128 7.30 -3.29 -10.41
CA TYR A 128 5.85 -3.26 -10.64
C TYR A 128 5.53 -2.09 -11.56
N LYS A 129 4.72 -2.35 -12.60
CA LYS A 129 4.28 -1.33 -13.54
C LYS A 129 2.78 -1.26 -13.46
N GLU A 130 2.30 -0.29 -12.69
CA GLU A 130 0.88 -0.13 -12.45
C GLU A 130 0.32 1.04 -13.25
N ARG A 131 -0.84 0.79 -13.84
CA ARG A 131 -1.75 1.82 -14.34
C ARG A 131 -2.69 2.12 -13.19
N GLY A 132 -3.00 3.40 -12.95
CA GLY A 132 -4.04 3.74 -11.98
C GLY A 132 -5.30 2.92 -12.23
N LEU A 133 -5.96 2.48 -11.15
CA LEU A 133 -7.23 1.75 -11.26
C LEU A 133 -8.17 2.56 -12.17
N PRO A 134 -8.83 1.93 -13.15
CA PRO A 134 -9.89 2.61 -13.89
C PRO A 134 -10.93 3.05 -12.87
N GLY A 135 -11.11 4.37 -12.75
CA GLY A 135 -12.16 4.98 -11.92
C GLY A 135 -13.54 4.83 -12.54
#